data_AF-A0A1X3J816-F1
#
_entry.id   AF-A0A1X3J816-F1
#
_cell.length_a   1.000
_cell.length_b   1.000
_cell.length_c   1.000
_cell.angle_alpha   90.00
_cell.angle_beta   90.00
_cell.angle_gamma   90.00
#
_symmetry.space_group_name_H-M   'P 1'
#
loop_
_entity.id
_entity.type
_entity.pdbx_description
1 polymer ?
#
loop_
_entity_poly.entity_id
_entity_poly.type
_entity_poly.pdbx_seq_one_letter_code
_entity_poly.pdbx_strand_id
1 'polypeptide(L)'
;MLSGERLSAIRAKVNRAQGSQNKKSATLSSVSINGDRITERKKESFKTANSFIIRGKIEENETLTKRGERSLNCAQQRYVVVVNGKAHTVFTHRCRSRHCQNCQRIKAFVWQKRIEEILPDLAQEHKKAKYIFATFTVKNPKLKNLKTVLLCMTRAFAKMFKREAFKKHFSGCIRSTEITRGFSGSDEAHPHFHALIVAQPSYFKDGFMEPDEWARNWGECLKEEYEKAGLEYNEEDYVNGVPRVDVRKAKYDTGKVKKNGEKVLKDITSK
;
A
#
# COMPACT_ATOMS: atom_id res chain seq x y z
N MET A 1 22.07 -24.48 -19.53
CA MET A 1 21.83 -23.39 -20.51
C MET A 1 20.36 -22.99 -20.44
N LEU A 2 20.03 -21.70 -20.50
CA LEU A 2 18.62 -21.24 -20.44
C LEU A 2 17.91 -21.63 -21.74
N SER A 3 16.66 -22.11 -21.65
CA SER A 3 15.86 -22.47 -22.82
C SER A 3 15.64 -21.28 -23.77
N GLY A 4 15.49 -21.56 -25.07
CA GLY A 4 15.28 -20.53 -26.11
C GLY A 4 14.10 -19.60 -25.82
N GLU A 5 13.05 -20.11 -25.17
CA GLU A 5 11.88 -19.34 -24.73
C GLU A 5 12.19 -18.34 -23.61
N ARG A 6 13.14 -18.67 -22.71
CA ARG A 6 13.60 -17.72 -21.69
C ARG A 6 14.44 -16.61 -22.31
N LEU A 7 15.23 -16.92 -23.33
CA LEU A 7 16.01 -15.92 -24.06
C LEU A 7 15.14 -14.97 -24.88
N SER A 8 14.07 -15.47 -25.50
CA SER A 8 13.12 -14.64 -26.25
C SER A 8 12.31 -13.71 -25.32
N ALA A 9 11.86 -14.20 -24.16
CA ALA A 9 11.18 -13.39 -23.15
C ALA A 9 12.07 -12.29 -22.54
N ILE A 10 13.37 -12.56 -22.38
CA ILE A 10 14.37 -11.58 -21.95
C ILE A 10 14.56 -10.51 -23.04
N ARG A 11 14.73 -10.90 -24.31
CA ARG A 11 14.87 -9.96 -25.44
C ARG A 11 13.64 -9.07 -25.60
N ALA A 12 12.43 -9.63 -25.46
CA ALA A 12 11.19 -8.84 -25.50
C ALA A 12 11.10 -7.78 -24.39
N LYS A 13 11.59 -8.10 -23.18
CA LYS A 13 11.68 -7.13 -22.06
C LYS A 13 12.71 -6.04 -22.30
N VAL A 14 13.86 -6.38 -22.89
CA VAL A 14 14.92 -5.41 -23.21
C VAL A 14 14.44 -4.43 -24.28
N ASN A 15 13.74 -4.90 -25.31
CA ASN A 15 13.23 -4.05 -26.38
C ASN A 15 12.08 -3.13 -25.90
N ARG A 16 11.20 -3.60 -25.01
CA ARG A 16 10.18 -2.73 -24.35
C ARG A 16 10.81 -1.64 -23.48
N ALA A 17 11.98 -1.87 -22.88
CA ALA A 17 12.67 -0.87 -22.08
C ALA A 17 13.31 0.25 -22.92
N GLN A 18 13.60 -0.01 -24.20
CA GLN A 18 14.20 0.98 -25.11
C GLN A 18 13.18 1.99 -25.67
N GLY A 19 11.89 1.67 -25.70
CA GLY A 19 10.82 2.59 -26.13
C GLY A 19 10.40 3.64 -25.09
N SER A 20 10.89 3.57 -23.86
CA SER A 20 10.56 4.51 -22.78
C SER A 20 11.46 5.74 -22.82
N GLN A 21 11.20 6.67 -23.73
CA GLN A 21 11.81 8.00 -23.70
C GLN A 21 11.21 8.86 -22.56
N ASN A 22 11.68 8.66 -21.32
CA ASN A 22 11.76 9.64 -20.22
C ASN A 22 11.95 9.00 -18.83
N LYS A 23 13.03 8.23 -18.64
CA LYS A 23 13.61 8.07 -17.30
C LYS A 23 15.10 8.26 -17.42
N LYS A 24 15.63 9.35 -16.82
CA LYS A 24 17.08 9.52 -16.62
C LYS A 24 17.60 8.24 -15.97
N SER A 25 18.31 7.43 -16.76
CA SER A 25 18.96 6.22 -16.26
C SER A 25 20.02 6.67 -15.27
N ALA A 26 19.91 6.25 -14.02
CA ALA A 26 20.91 6.53 -13.01
C ALA A 26 22.28 6.07 -13.51
N THR A 27 23.23 7.00 -13.65
CA THR A 27 24.65 6.72 -13.96
C THR A 27 25.36 6.21 -12.71
N LEU A 28 26.45 5.44 -12.85
CA LEU A 28 27.25 4.93 -11.73
C LEU A 28 27.67 6.03 -10.74
N SER A 29 27.90 7.25 -11.22
CA SER A 29 28.17 8.44 -10.39
C SER A 29 27.01 8.84 -9.46
N SER A 30 25.77 8.52 -9.80
CA SER A 30 24.58 8.72 -8.96
C SER A 30 24.30 7.53 -8.01
N VAL A 31 25.06 6.43 -8.15
CA VAL A 31 24.91 5.22 -7.33
C VAL A 31 25.67 5.37 -6.00
N SER A 32 26.75 6.17 -5.91
CA SER A 32 27.49 6.40 -4.66
C SER A 32 26.60 6.99 -3.56
N ILE A 33 25.79 8.00 -3.89
CA ILE A 33 24.81 8.61 -2.95
C ILE A 33 23.76 7.58 -2.46
N ASN A 34 23.46 6.55 -3.26
CA ASN A 34 22.59 5.45 -2.86
C ASN A 34 23.34 4.27 -2.20
N GLY A 35 24.65 4.16 -2.39
CA GLY A 35 25.54 3.08 -1.97
C GLY A 35 26.20 3.30 -0.60
N ASP A 36 26.50 4.54 -0.23
CA ASP A 36 27.08 4.90 1.08
C ASP A 36 26.11 4.68 2.25
N ARG A 37 24.83 4.55 1.90
CA ARG A 37 23.82 4.02 2.77
C ARG A 37 23.94 2.50 2.75
N ILE A 38 24.59 1.90 3.77
CA ILE A 38 23.85 0.86 4.51
C ILE A 38 22.59 1.58 4.96
N THR A 39 21.58 1.54 4.08
CA THR A 39 20.44 2.44 4.14
C THR A 39 19.86 2.34 5.54
N GLU A 40 19.47 3.45 6.16
CA GLU A 40 18.71 3.43 7.43
C GLU A 40 17.67 2.30 7.46
N ARG A 41 17.09 1.97 6.30
CA ARG A 41 16.19 0.85 6.04
C ARG A 41 16.75 -0.55 6.34
N LYS A 42 18.03 -0.82 6.05
CA LYS A 42 18.71 -2.06 6.45
C LYS A 42 18.94 -2.07 7.95
N LYS A 43 19.27 -0.93 8.57
CA LYS A 43 19.31 -0.79 10.04
C LYS A 43 17.95 -1.11 10.67
N GLU A 44 16.85 -0.57 10.13
CA GLU A 44 15.48 -0.88 10.59
C GLU A 44 15.12 -2.36 10.38
N SER A 45 15.57 -2.97 9.28
CA SER A 45 15.41 -4.41 9.07
C SER A 45 16.16 -5.23 10.11
N PHE A 46 17.37 -4.80 10.52
CA PHE A 46 18.15 -5.43 11.58
C PHE A 46 17.49 -5.29 12.94
N LYS A 47 17.04 -4.08 13.30
CA LYS A 47 16.28 -3.84 14.54
C LYS A 47 15.08 -4.78 14.63
N THR A 48 14.25 -4.82 13.58
CA THR A 48 13.08 -5.70 13.53
C THR A 48 13.45 -7.18 13.62
N ALA A 49 14.49 -7.60 12.89
CA ALA A 49 14.96 -9.00 12.91
C ALA A 49 15.46 -9.40 14.31
N ASN A 50 16.26 -8.55 14.95
CA ASN A 50 16.78 -8.78 16.29
C ASN A 50 15.65 -8.83 17.33
N SER A 51 14.63 -7.96 17.23
CA SER A 51 13.45 -8.04 18.10
C SER A 51 12.73 -9.39 17.99
N PHE A 52 12.61 -9.97 16.79
CA PHE A 52 12.04 -11.31 16.62
C PHE A 52 12.93 -12.41 17.21
N ILE A 53 14.25 -12.31 17.05
CA ILE A 53 15.18 -13.29 17.64
C ILE A 53 15.11 -13.24 19.16
N ILE A 54 15.21 -12.04 19.74
CA ILE A 54 15.16 -11.83 21.20
C ILE A 54 13.83 -12.35 21.75
N ARG A 55 12.70 -11.91 21.17
CA ARG A 55 11.39 -12.36 21.66
C ARG A 55 11.18 -13.85 21.45
N GLY A 56 11.62 -14.39 20.32
CA GLY A 56 11.54 -15.82 20.04
C GLY A 56 12.36 -16.66 21.01
N LYS A 57 13.52 -16.18 21.47
CA LYS A 57 14.30 -16.85 22.53
C LYS A 57 13.62 -16.77 23.90
N ILE A 58 13.08 -15.59 24.26
CA ILE A 58 12.37 -15.40 25.54
C ILE A 58 11.11 -16.26 25.63
N GLU A 59 10.37 -16.39 24.53
CA GLU A 59 9.13 -17.19 24.46
C GLU A 59 9.37 -18.66 24.05
N GLU A 60 10.63 -19.09 23.88
CA GLU A 60 10.98 -20.42 23.34
C GLU A 60 10.29 -20.74 21.99
N ASN A 61 10.00 -19.69 21.20
CA ASN A 61 9.29 -19.77 19.93
C ASN A 61 10.29 -19.87 18.77
N GLU A 62 10.61 -21.10 18.39
CA GLU A 62 11.58 -21.41 17.33
C GLU A 62 11.16 -20.80 15.96
N THR A 63 9.86 -20.77 15.66
CA THR A 63 9.35 -20.20 14.41
C THR A 63 9.63 -18.70 14.32
N LEU A 64 9.47 -17.98 15.42
CA LEU A 64 9.74 -16.55 15.51
C LEU A 64 11.24 -16.27 15.40
N THR A 65 12.06 -17.05 16.10
CA THR A 65 13.54 -16.99 16.03
C THR A 65 14.03 -17.19 14.60
N LYS A 66 13.66 -18.29 13.95
CA LYS A 66 14.01 -18.59 12.54
C LYS A 66 13.54 -17.51 11.58
N ARG A 67 12.38 -16.87 11.83
CA ARG A 67 11.90 -15.74 11.01
C ARG A 67 12.80 -14.51 11.17
N GLY A 68 13.26 -14.23 12.37
CA GLY A 68 14.22 -13.17 12.66
C GLY A 68 15.55 -13.40 11.93
N GLU A 69 16.14 -14.57 12.07
CA GLU A 69 17.41 -14.96 11.40
C GLU A 69 17.33 -14.85 9.87
N ARG A 70 16.25 -15.36 9.25
CA ARG A 70 16.04 -15.19 7.81
C ARG A 70 15.94 -13.71 7.42
N SER A 71 15.30 -12.89 8.24
CA SER A 71 15.12 -11.45 7.99
C SER A 71 16.44 -10.68 8.12
N LEU A 72 17.31 -11.09 9.05
CA LEU A 72 18.66 -10.57 9.25
C LEU A 72 19.49 -10.74 7.96
N ASN A 73 19.46 -11.96 7.39
CA ASN A 73 20.20 -12.33 6.18
C ASN A 73 19.53 -11.88 4.87
N CYS A 74 18.43 -11.13 4.94
CA CYS A 74 17.73 -10.63 3.75
C CYS A 74 18.60 -9.62 2.98
N ALA A 75 18.71 -9.81 1.67
CA ALA A 75 19.51 -8.99 0.76
C ALA A 75 21.02 -8.94 1.09
N GLN A 76 21.52 -9.93 1.82
CA GLN A 76 22.96 -10.08 2.09
C GLN A 76 23.74 -10.40 0.81
N GLN A 77 23.17 -11.22 -0.07
CA GLN A 77 23.73 -11.54 -1.38
C GLN A 77 22.93 -10.86 -2.49
N ARG A 78 23.65 -10.15 -3.38
CA ARG A 78 23.10 -9.54 -4.59
C ARG A 78 24.07 -9.77 -5.75
N TYR A 79 23.54 -10.25 -6.86
CA TYR A 79 24.27 -10.35 -8.11
C TYR A 79 23.84 -9.20 -9.01
N VAL A 80 24.83 -8.46 -9.49
CA VAL A 80 24.67 -7.33 -10.39
C VAL A 80 25.48 -7.62 -11.63
N VAL A 81 24.87 -7.43 -12.79
CA VAL A 81 25.57 -7.48 -14.09
C VAL A 81 25.62 -6.08 -14.67
N VAL A 82 26.71 -5.75 -15.35
CA VAL A 82 26.85 -4.45 -16.02
C VAL A 82 26.77 -4.68 -17.51
N VAL A 83 25.82 -4.03 -18.18
CA VAL A 83 25.61 -4.12 -19.63
C VAL A 83 25.57 -2.70 -20.18
N ASN A 84 26.43 -2.38 -21.15
CA ASN A 84 26.50 -1.05 -21.78
C ASN A 84 26.61 0.10 -20.76
N GLY A 85 27.46 -0.08 -19.74
CA GLY A 85 27.66 0.90 -18.66
C GLY A 85 26.51 1.02 -17.66
N LYS A 86 25.48 0.15 -17.75
CA LYS A 86 24.33 0.14 -16.85
C LYS A 86 24.34 -1.08 -15.95
N ALA A 87 24.20 -0.86 -14.64
CA ALA A 87 24.11 -1.92 -13.65
C ALA A 87 22.66 -2.47 -13.56
N HIS A 88 22.53 -3.79 -13.66
CA HIS A 88 21.28 -4.51 -13.57
C HIS A 88 21.35 -5.52 -12.42
N THR A 89 20.44 -5.43 -11.45
CA THR A 89 20.32 -6.47 -10.42
C THR A 89 19.65 -7.70 -11.01
N VAL A 90 20.39 -8.81 -11.13
CA VAL A 90 19.85 -10.08 -11.67
C VAL A 90 19.29 -10.96 -10.56
N PHE A 91 19.86 -10.87 -9.36
CA PHE A 91 19.35 -11.58 -8.20
C PHE A 91 19.63 -10.82 -6.91
N THR A 92 18.72 -10.94 -5.95
CA THR A 92 18.94 -10.55 -4.56
C THR A 92 18.31 -11.63 -3.71
N HIS A 93 19.02 -12.15 -2.70
CA HIS A 93 18.43 -13.06 -1.72
C HIS A 93 17.35 -12.33 -0.92
N ARG A 94 16.16 -12.92 -0.74
CA ARG A 94 15.02 -12.26 -0.08
C ARG A 94 14.36 -13.20 0.93
N CYS A 95 14.20 -12.72 2.17
CA CYS A 95 13.50 -13.49 3.20
C CYS A 95 11.98 -13.57 3.00
N ARG A 96 11.41 -12.67 2.17
CA ARG A 96 9.96 -12.52 1.91
C ARG A 96 9.09 -12.32 3.16
N SER A 97 9.70 -12.02 4.31
CA SER A 97 9.00 -11.74 5.56
C SER A 97 8.14 -10.48 5.44
N ARG A 98 6.92 -10.55 6.00
CA ARG A 98 5.95 -9.44 5.99
C ARG A 98 6.45 -8.20 6.75
N HIS A 99 7.35 -8.37 7.71
CA HIS A 99 7.88 -7.28 8.54
C HIS A 99 9.28 -6.83 8.08
N CYS A 100 9.87 -7.48 7.08
CA CYS A 100 11.17 -7.05 6.56
C CYS A 100 10.99 -5.82 5.66
N GLN A 101 11.54 -4.68 6.08
CA GLN A 101 11.42 -3.40 5.39
C GLN A 101 11.96 -3.46 3.95
N ASN A 102 13.05 -4.20 3.74
CA ASN A 102 13.56 -4.46 2.39
C ASN A 102 12.52 -5.18 1.52
N CYS A 103 11.92 -6.26 2.05
CA CYS A 103 10.88 -7.05 1.38
C CYS A 103 9.63 -6.23 1.04
N GLN A 104 9.11 -5.48 2.01
CA GLN A 104 7.95 -4.62 1.82
C GLN A 104 8.19 -3.55 0.76
N ARG A 105 9.37 -2.92 0.71
CA ARG A 105 9.70 -1.92 -0.31
C ARG A 105 9.65 -2.48 -1.74
N ILE A 106 10.26 -3.64 -2.00
CA ILE A 106 10.18 -4.23 -3.34
C ILE A 106 8.76 -4.68 -3.63
N LYS A 107 8.05 -5.24 -2.66
CA LYS A 107 6.64 -5.59 -2.82
C LYS A 107 5.81 -4.37 -3.23
N ALA A 108 6.03 -3.22 -2.61
CA ALA A 108 5.37 -1.96 -2.97
C ALA A 108 5.68 -1.53 -4.41
N PHE A 109 6.95 -1.59 -4.86
CA PHE A 109 7.30 -1.29 -6.25
C PHE A 109 6.67 -2.26 -7.26
N VAL A 110 6.62 -3.55 -6.93
CA VAL A 110 5.96 -4.56 -7.76
C VAL A 110 4.47 -4.27 -7.87
N TRP A 111 3.80 -3.93 -6.76
CA TRP A 111 2.38 -3.55 -6.78
C TRP A 111 2.13 -2.28 -7.58
N GLN A 112 2.96 -1.24 -7.38
CA GLN A 112 2.86 -0.02 -8.18
C GLN A 112 2.95 -0.33 -9.67
N LYS A 113 3.92 -1.16 -10.09
CA LYS A 113 4.09 -1.53 -11.49
C LYS A 113 2.90 -2.31 -12.05
N ARG A 114 2.37 -3.26 -11.28
CA ARG A 114 1.16 -4.00 -11.66
C ARG A 114 -0.05 -3.09 -11.81
N ILE A 115 -0.21 -2.10 -10.92
CA ILE A 115 -1.28 -1.11 -11.02
C ILE A 115 -1.09 -0.26 -12.28
N GLU A 116 0.13 0.25 -12.53
CA GLU A 116 0.44 1.00 -13.75
C GLU A 116 0.15 0.21 -15.04
N GLU A 117 0.35 -1.10 -15.03
CA GLU A 117 0.07 -1.98 -16.17
C GLU A 117 -1.43 -2.14 -16.45
N ILE A 118 -2.29 -2.14 -15.43
CA ILE A 118 -3.76 -2.33 -15.60
C ILE A 118 -4.52 -1.02 -15.82
N LEU A 119 -3.95 0.13 -15.43
CA LEU A 119 -4.62 1.42 -15.53
C LEU A 119 -5.10 1.79 -16.95
N PRO A 120 -4.36 1.52 -18.04
CA PRO A 120 -4.82 1.79 -19.40
C PRO A 120 -6.09 1.04 -19.77
N ASP A 121 -6.16 -0.26 -19.45
CA ASP A 121 -7.32 -1.11 -19.76
C ASP A 121 -8.54 -0.66 -18.95
N LEU A 122 -8.35 -0.37 -17.65
CA LEU A 122 -9.40 0.19 -16.80
C LEU A 122 -9.92 1.54 -17.32
N ALA A 123 -9.03 2.39 -17.85
CA ALA A 123 -9.43 3.67 -18.44
C ALA A 123 -10.20 3.48 -19.75
N GLN A 124 -9.95 2.40 -20.49
CA GLN A 124 -10.69 2.08 -21.71
C GLN A 124 -12.06 1.46 -21.42
N GLU A 125 -12.14 0.55 -20.46
CA GLU A 125 -13.39 -0.11 -20.03
C GLU A 125 -14.32 0.87 -19.30
N HIS A 126 -13.74 1.75 -18.48
CA HIS A 126 -14.49 2.74 -17.69
C HIS A 126 -14.13 4.18 -18.09
N LYS A 127 -14.34 4.53 -19.37
CA LYS A 127 -13.92 5.81 -19.99
C LYS A 127 -14.27 7.08 -19.22
N LYS A 128 -15.41 7.10 -18.54
CA LYS A 128 -15.89 8.26 -17.78
C LYS A 128 -15.72 8.11 -16.27
N ALA A 129 -15.22 6.97 -15.80
CA ALA A 129 -14.99 6.78 -14.38
C ALA A 129 -13.85 7.67 -13.88
N LYS A 130 -13.99 8.09 -12.63
CA LYS A 130 -12.98 8.83 -11.89
C LYS A 130 -12.55 7.99 -10.70
N TYR A 131 -11.41 8.35 -10.13
CA TYR A 131 -10.85 7.62 -9.01
C TYR A 131 -11.00 8.44 -7.74
N ILE A 132 -11.43 7.78 -6.67
CA ILE A 132 -11.52 8.35 -5.33
C ILE A 132 -10.45 7.67 -4.48
N PHE A 133 -9.71 8.47 -3.72
CA PHE A 133 -8.83 7.97 -2.69
C PHE A 133 -9.51 8.19 -1.34
N ALA A 134 -9.78 7.11 -0.63
CA ALA A 134 -10.42 7.15 0.67
C ALA A 134 -9.55 6.49 1.75
N THR A 135 -9.44 7.14 2.90
CA THR A 135 -8.74 6.62 4.07
C THR A 135 -9.76 6.34 5.19
N PHE A 136 -9.81 5.10 5.65
CA PHE A 136 -10.73 4.66 6.71
C PHE A 136 -9.94 4.37 7.98
N THR A 137 -10.25 5.07 9.06
CA THR A 137 -9.51 4.99 10.32
C THR A 137 -10.46 4.74 11.48
N VAL A 138 -10.15 3.75 12.31
CA VAL A 138 -10.86 3.46 13.56
C VAL A 138 -10.11 4.06 14.75
N LYS A 139 -10.78 4.13 15.91
CA LYS A 139 -10.10 4.38 17.18
C LYS A 139 -8.96 3.38 17.35
N ASN A 140 -7.83 3.84 17.91
CA ASN A 140 -6.65 3.02 18.13
C ASN A 140 -7.00 1.81 19.02
N PRO A 141 -7.00 0.56 18.52
CA PRO A 141 -7.29 -0.58 19.36
C PRO A 141 -6.04 -0.99 20.15
N LYS A 142 -6.26 -1.59 21.32
CA LYS A 142 -5.22 -2.33 22.03
C LYS A 142 -4.62 -3.41 21.13
N LEU A 143 -3.31 -3.63 21.23
CA LEU A 143 -2.59 -4.62 20.39
C LEU A 143 -3.21 -6.02 20.45
N LYS A 144 -3.71 -6.45 21.61
CA LYS A 144 -4.41 -7.74 21.79
C LYS A 144 -5.66 -7.89 20.91
N ASN A 145 -6.36 -6.78 20.61
CA ASN A 145 -7.59 -6.77 19.83
C ASN A 145 -7.35 -6.48 18.34
N LEU A 146 -6.12 -6.08 17.95
CA LEU A 146 -5.80 -5.62 16.60
C LEU A 146 -6.21 -6.61 15.51
N LYS A 147 -5.96 -7.91 15.72
CA LYS A 147 -6.33 -8.94 14.72
C LYS A 147 -7.84 -8.96 14.48
N THR A 148 -8.62 -8.94 15.55
CA THR A 148 -10.09 -8.96 15.51
C THR A 148 -10.63 -7.67 14.89
N VAL A 149 -10.08 -6.52 15.29
CA VAL A 149 -10.47 -5.21 14.74
C VAL A 149 -10.20 -5.13 13.24
N LEU A 150 -9.04 -5.59 12.75
CA LEU A 150 -8.73 -5.62 11.32
C LEU A 150 -9.68 -6.51 10.51
N LEU A 151 -10.15 -7.61 11.10
CA LEU A 151 -11.14 -8.48 10.48
C LEU A 151 -12.50 -7.78 10.40
N CYS A 152 -12.94 -7.14 11.47
CA CYS A 152 -14.17 -6.35 11.51
C CYS A 152 -14.11 -5.20 10.50
N MET A 153 -13.01 -4.43 10.47
CA MET A 153 -12.80 -3.38 9.46
C MET A 153 -12.92 -3.92 8.03
N THR A 154 -12.33 -5.09 7.76
CA THR A 154 -12.37 -5.73 6.43
C THR A 154 -13.79 -6.13 6.03
N ARG A 155 -14.55 -6.73 6.95
CA ARG A 155 -15.95 -7.14 6.72
C ARG A 155 -16.87 -5.93 6.58
N ALA A 156 -16.71 -4.94 7.45
CA ALA A 156 -17.46 -3.69 7.41
C ALA A 156 -17.23 -2.93 6.10
N PHE A 157 -15.97 -2.84 5.64
CA PHE A 157 -15.64 -2.26 4.34
C PHE A 157 -16.36 -3.01 3.20
N ALA A 158 -16.28 -4.35 3.18
CA ALA A 158 -16.96 -5.15 2.16
C ALA A 158 -18.48 -5.01 2.21
N LYS A 159 -19.07 -4.91 3.41
CA LYS A 159 -20.50 -4.72 3.62
C LYS A 159 -20.97 -3.35 3.14
N MET A 160 -20.22 -2.29 3.44
CA MET A 160 -20.53 -0.93 3.00
C MET A 160 -20.65 -0.85 1.48
N PHE A 161 -19.69 -1.41 0.72
CA PHE A 161 -19.75 -1.41 -0.75
C PHE A 161 -20.87 -2.25 -1.36
N LYS A 162 -21.52 -3.11 -0.57
CA LYS A 162 -22.73 -3.86 -1.00
C LYS A 162 -24.03 -3.10 -0.76
N ARG A 163 -24.01 -2.01 0.01
CA ARG A 163 -25.19 -1.16 0.23
C ARG A 163 -25.59 -0.48 -1.08
N GLU A 164 -26.88 -0.29 -1.30
CA GLU A 164 -27.40 0.33 -2.53
C GLU A 164 -26.85 1.75 -2.76
N ALA A 165 -26.57 2.51 -1.69
CA ALA A 165 -25.91 3.81 -1.77
C ALA A 165 -24.51 3.75 -2.41
N PHE A 166 -23.81 2.62 -2.33
CA PHE A 166 -22.45 2.45 -2.87
C PHE A 166 -22.42 1.60 -4.13
N LYS A 167 -23.13 0.48 -4.13
CA LYS A 167 -23.11 -0.55 -5.19
C LYS A 167 -23.44 0.02 -6.57
N LYS A 168 -24.37 0.98 -6.66
CA LYS A 168 -24.76 1.64 -7.92
C LYS A 168 -23.72 2.64 -8.46
N HIS A 169 -22.79 3.09 -7.62
CA HIS A 169 -21.88 4.20 -7.90
C HIS A 169 -20.41 3.78 -8.01
N PHE A 170 -20.03 2.63 -7.46
CA PHE A 170 -18.64 2.17 -7.44
C PHE A 170 -18.48 0.78 -8.07
N SER A 171 -17.54 0.65 -9.00
CA SER A 171 -17.30 -0.63 -9.70
C SER A 171 -16.29 -1.53 -9.01
N GLY A 172 -15.46 -0.98 -8.12
CA GLY A 172 -14.45 -1.74 -7.42
C GLY A 172 -13.41 -0.84 -6.78
N CYS A 173 -12.45 -1.47 -6.09
CA CYS A 173 -11.34 -0.75 -5.48
C CYS A 173 -10.11 -1.65 -5.32
N ILE A 174 -8.96 -1.00 -5.15
CA ILE A 174 -7.75 -1.61 -4.60
C ILE A 174 -7.55 -0.99 -3.22
N ARG A 175 -7.31 -1.83 -2.21
CA ARG A 175 -7.14 -1.40 -0.83
C ARG A 175 -5.84 -1.94 -0.23
N SER A 176 -5.14 -1.11 0.52
CA SER A 176 -4.05 -1.52 1.41
C SER A 176 -4.42 -1.29 2.86
N THR A 177 -3.88 -2.12 3.75
CA THR A 177 -3.93 -1.91 5.19
C THR A 177 -2.59 -1.37 5.64
N GLU A 178 -2.61 -0.24 6.33
CA GLU A 178 -1.47 0.33 7.02
C GLU A 178 -1.72 0.27 8.53
N ILE A 179 -0.66 -0.05 9.28
CA ILE A 179 -0.71 -0.15 10.73
C ILE A 179 0.49 0.62 11.26
N THR A 180 0.23 1.73 11.95
CA THR A 180 1.24 2.50 12.65
C THR A 180 1.06 2.35 14.17
N ARG A 181 1.95 2.98 14.95
CA ARG A 181 1.76 3.11 16.41
C ARG A 181 1.12 4.45 16.72
N GLY A 182 0.29 4.49 17.75
CA GLY A 182 -0.23 5.76 18.27
C GLY A 182 0.87 6.63 18.87
N PHE A 183 0.63 7.94 18.93
CA PHE A 183 1.58 8.91 19.50
C PHE A 183 1.67 8.85 21.03
N SER A 184 0.69 8.23 21.69
CA SER A 184 0.60 8.18 23.16
C SER A 184 1.61 7.25 23.83
N GLY A 185 2.35 6.43 23.07
CA GLY A 185 3.27 5.44 23.62
C GLY A 185 2.59 4.23 24.29
N SER A 186 1.25 4.22 24.35
CA SER A 186 0.48 3.08 24.84
C SER A 186 0.56 1.87 23.90
N ASP A 187 0.21 0.68 24.41
CA ASP A 187 0.12 -0.58 23.65
C ASP A 187 -1.11 -0.61 22.71
N GLU A 188 -1.16 0.38 21.84
CA GLU A 188 -2.20 0.62 20.87
C GLU A 188 -1.63 0.73 19.47
N ALA A 189 -2.38 0.18 18.51
CA ALA A 189 -2.10 0.33 17.09
C ALA A 189 -2.95 1.45 16.51
N HIS A 190 -2.53 1.98 15.36
CA HIS A 190 -3.32 2.92 14.57
C HIS A 190 -3.56 2.34 13.17
N PRO A 191 -4.50 1.37 13.05
CA PRO A 191 -4.81 0.75 11.78
C PRO A 191 -5.68 1.65 10.91
N HIS A 192 -5.34 1.73 9.64
CA HIS A 192 -6.15 2.42 8.66
C HIS A 192 -6.10 1.72 7.30
N PHE A 193 -7.17 1.89 6.53
CA PHE A 193 -7.23 1.41 5.15
C PHE A 193 -7.05 2.58 4.21
N HIS A 194 -6.20 2.41 3.21
CA HIS A 194 -6.15 3.29 2.04
C HIS A 194 -6.79 2.57 0.86
N ALA A 195 -7.80 3.18 0.26
CA ALA A 195 -8.54 2.60 -0.86
C ALA A 195 -8.51 3.53 -2.06
N LEU A 196 -8.08 3.01 -3.21
CA LEU A 196 -8.26 3.62 -4.52
C LEU A 196 -9.51 3.00 -5.17
N ILE A 197 -10.57 3.79 -5.30
CA ILE A 197 -11.93 3.34 -5.65
C ILE A 197 -12.29 3.89 -7.02
N VAL A 198 -12.88 3.04 -7.87
CA VAL A 198 -13.40 3.41 -9.19
C VAL A 198 -14.83 3.91 -9.05
N ALA A 199 -15.03 5.21 -9.21
CA ALA A 199 -16.31 5.89 -9.12
C ALA A 199 -16.91 6.15 -10.51
N GLN A 200 -18.14 5.69 -10.71
CA GLN A 200 -18.90 5.89 -11.94
C GLN A 200 -19.40 7.34 -12.05
N PRO A 201 -19.70 7.84 -13.27
CA PRO A 201 -20.23 9.19 -13.46
C PRO A 201 -21.47 9.49 -12.63
N SER A 202 -22.32 8.49 -12.39
CA SER A 202 -23.53 8.60 -11.57
C SER A 202 -23.23 9.09 -10.15
N TYR A 203 -22.07 8.73 -9.59
CA TYR A 203 -21.64 9.21 -8.27
C TYR A 203 -21.51 10.74 -8.24
N PHE A 204 -20.97 11.35 -9.29
CA PHE A 204 -20.72 12.80 -9.30
C PHE A 204 -21.92 13.63 -9.75
N LYS A 205 -22.98 12.96 -10.22
CA LYS A 205 -24.20 13.62 -10.67
C LYS A 205 -25.29 13.55 -9.60
N ASP A 206 -25.66 12.34 -9.19
CA ASP A 206 -26.83 12.09 -8.34
C ASP A 206 -26.47 11.30 -7.07
N GLY A 207 -25.22 10.85 -6.94
CA GLY A 207 -24.76 9.94 -5.89
C GLY A 207 -23.75 10.51 -4.94
N PHE A 208 -23.49 11.82 -5.02
CA PHE A 208 -22.36 12.42 -4.32
C PHE A 208 -22.62 12.39 -2.81
N MET A 209 -21.67 11.85 -2.07
CA MET A 209 -21.74 11.73 -0.61
C MET A 209 -20.61 12.54 0.02
N GLU A 210 -20.98 13.35 1.02
CA GLU A 210 -20.02 14.04 1.87
C GLU A 210 -19.25 13.05 2.76
N PRO A 211 -18.03 13.39 3.24
CA PRO A 211 -17.23 12.50 4.09
C PRO A 211 -17.97 11.93 5.30
N ASP A 212 -18.85 12.72 5.93
CA ASP A 212 -19.65 12.26 7.07
C ASP A 212 -20.67 11.17 6.70
N GLU A 213 -21.17 11.17 5.46
CA GLU A 213 -22.06 10.11 4.98
C GLU A 213 -21.30 8.81 4.70
N TRP A 214 -20.06 8.90 4.22
CA TRP A 214 -19.16 7.75 4.16
C TRP A 214 -18.86 7.19 5.55
N ALA A 215 -18.56 8.08 6.51
CA ALA A 215 -18.29 7.73 7.89
C ALA A 215 -19.47 7.04 8.56
N ARG A 216 -20.70 7.55 8.38
CA ARG A 216 -21.94 6.91 8.87
C ARG A 216 -22.15 5.52 8.28
N ASN A 217 -22.09 5.40 6.95
CA ASN A 217 -22.32 4.11 6.29
C ASN A 217 -21.28 3.04 6.69
N TRP A 218 -20.01 3.43 6.80
CA TRP A 218 -18.97 2.52 7.26
C TRP A 218 -19.10 2.21 8.76
N GLY A 219 -19.39 3.23 9.58
CA GLY A 219 -19.54 3.15 11.03
C GLY A 219 -20.64 2.19 11.45
N GLU A 220 -21.81 2.26 10.82
CA GLU A 220 -22.90 1.30 11.04
C GLU A 220 -22.48 -0.14 10.71
N CYS A 221 -21.77 -0.36 9.59
CA CYS A 221 -21.25 -1.69 9.26
C CYS A 221 -20.17 -2.14 10.25
N LEU A 222 -19.38 -1.21 10.77
CA LEU A 222 -18.30 -1.48 11.72
C LEU A 222 -18.85 -1.85 13.09
N LYS A 223 -19.84 -1.11 13.59
CA LYS A 223 -20.54 -1.35 14.85
C LYS A 223 -21.12 -2.76 14.88
N GLU A 224 -21.86 -3.14 13.84
CA GLU A 224 -22.41 -4.49 13.72
C GLU A 224 -21.34 -5.59 13.70
N GLU A 225 -20.21 -5.37 13.01
CA GLU A 225 -19.12 -6.35 12.99
C GLU A 225 -18.35 -6.41 14.32
N TYR A 226 -18.28 -5.30 15.07
CA TYR A 226 -17.73 -5.27 16.42
C TYR A 226 -18.60 -6.07 17.38
N GLU A 227 -19.91 -5.83 17.38
CA GLU A 227 -20.89 -6.54 18.20
C GLU A 227 -20.82 -8.05 17.96
N LYS A 228 -20.80 -8.49 16.69
CA LYS A 228 -20.61 -9.91 16.33
C LYS A 228 -19.29 -10.51 16.84
N ALA A 229 -18.27 -9.69 16.99
CA ALA A 229 -16.96 -10.11 17.46
C ALA A 229 -16.78 -9.98 18.99
N GLY A 230 -17.82 -9.56 19.72
CA GLY A 230 -17.75 -9.29 21.16
C GLY A 230 -16.88 -8.09 21.51
N LEU A 231 -16.71 -7.14 20.57
CA LEU A 231 -16.02 -5.88 20.79
C LEU A 231 -17.03 -4.77 21.04
N GLU A 232 -16.70 -3.87 21.96
CA GLU A 232 -17.50 -2.67 22.21
C GLU A 232 -17.22 -1.61 21.13
N TYR A 233 -18.28 -1.00 20.64
CA TYR A 233 -18.23 0.20 19.81
C TYR A 233 -18.70 1.38 20.67
N ASN A 234 -17.77 2.25 21.07
CA ASN A 234 -18.10 3.45 21.81
C ASN A 234 -18.22 4.64 20.84
N GLU A 235 -19.37 5.31 20.84
CA GLU A 235 -19.63 6.48 20.01
C GLU A 235 -18.80 7.70 20.48
N GLU A 236 -18.53 7.81 21.79
CA GLU A 236 -17.75 8.89 22.39
C GLU A 236 -16.27 8.88 21.96
N ASP A 237 -15.79 7.75 21.43
CA ASP A 237 -14.44 7.67 20.85
C ASP A 237 -14.27 8.52 19.58
N TYR A 238 -15.38 9.03 19.03
CA TYR A 238 -15.43 9.73 17.77
C TYR A 238 -16.17 11.07 17.90
N VAL A 239 -15.65 12.13 17.27
CA VAL A 239 -16.21 13.49 17.34
C VAL A 239 -17.71 13.55 17.01
N ASN A 240 -18.15 12.72 16.05
CA ASN A 240 -19.54 12.66 15.58
C ASN A 240 -20.18 11.27 15.80
N GLY A 241 -19.67 10.46 16.73
CA GLY A 241 -20.16 9.08 16.93
C GLY A 241 -19.76 8.06 15.85
N VAL A 242 -19.08 8.51 14.79
CA VAL A 242 -18.72 7.70 13.62
C VAL A 242 -17.23 7.69 13.33
N PRO A 243 -16.67 6.57 12.81
CA PRO A 243 -15.25 6.48 12.56
C PRO A 243 -14.82 7.43 11.44
N ARG A 244 -13.54 7.81 11.45
CA ARG A 244 -13.01 8.82 10.54
C ARG A 244 -12.85 8.24 9.13
N VAL A 245 -13.47 8.90 8.15
CA VAL A 245 -13.28 8.60 6.73
C VAL A 245 -12.89 9.86 5.99
N ASP A 246 -11.68 9.90 5.45
CA ASP A 246 -11.25 10.96 4.55
C ASP A 246 -11.51 10.54 3.10
N VAL A 247 -12.18 11.39 2.32
CA VAL A 247 -12.47 11.10 0.91
C VAL A 247 -11.93 12.22 0.03
N ARG A 248 -11.15 11.88 -1.00
CA ARG A 248 -10.56 12.86 -1.93
C ARG A 248 -10.63 12.34 -3.36
N LYS A 249 -10.85 13.22 -4.34
CA LYS A 249 -10.66 12.86 -5.76
C LYS A 249 -9.18 12.55 -5.97
N ALA A 250 -8.90 11.38 -6.55
CA ALA A 250 -7.54 10.92 -6.74
C ALA A 250 -6.92 11.63 -7.96
N LYS A 251 -5.87 12.41 -7.68
CA LYS A 251 -5.13 13.20 -8.67
C LYS A 251 -3.64 12.89 -8.56
N TYR A 252 -2.89 13.06 -9.64
CA TYR A 252 -1.43 13.03 -9.62
C TYR A 252 -0.84 14.43 -9.81
N ASP A 253 0.29 14.67 -9.15
CA ASP A 253 1.08 15.90 -9.31
C ASP A 253 1.78 15.85 -10.68
N THR A 254 1.54 16.87 -11.50
CA THR A 254 2.17 16.98 -12.83
C THR A 254 3.60 17.53 -12.78
N GLY A 255 4.06 17.99 -11.60
CA GLY A 255 5.33 18.70 -11.44
C GLY A 255 5.29 20.14 -11.94
N LYS A 256 4.16 20.61 -12.49
CA LYS A 256 3.95 22.01 -12.88
C LYS A 256 3.37 22.78 -11.69
N VAL A 257 3.73 24.06 -11.59
CA VAL A 257 3.23 24.98 -10.57
C VAL A 257 2.49 26.10 -11.28
N LYS A 258 1.30 26.43 -10.81
CA LYS A 258 0.52 27.58 -11.27
C LYS A 258 1.24 28.87 -10.87
N LYS A 259 0.87 29.99 -11.51
CA LYS A 259 1.45 31.32 -11.19
C LYS A 259 1.32 31.73 -9.71
N ASN A 260 0.33 31.20 -8.99
CA ASN A 260 0.09 31.46 -7.56
C ASN A 260 0.86 30.51 -6.61
N GLY A 261 1.79 29.68 -7.11
CA GLY A 261 2.57 28.75 -6.29
C GLY A 261 1.87 27.41 -6.01
N GLU A 262 0.61 27.22 -6.42
CA GLU A 262 -0.08 25.95 -6.26
C GLU A 262 0.39 24.91 -7.27
N LYS A 263 0.50 23.65 -6.83
CA LYS A 263 0.78 22.53 -7.72
C LYS A 263 -0.38 22.26 -8.69
N VAL A 264 -0.04 21.95 -9.94
CA VAL A 264 -0.99 21.51 -10.96
C VAL A 264 -1.23 20.02 -10.79
N LEU A 265 -2.43 19.66 -10.37
CA LEU A 265 -2.89 18.29 -10.19
C LEU A 265 -3.74 17.86 -11.40
N LYS A 266 -3.47 16.68 -11.95
CA LYS A 266 -4.23 16.05 -13.03
C LYS A 266 -4.97 14.81 -12.52
N ASP A 267 -6.11 14.46 -13.12
CA ASP A 267 -6.80 13.20 -12.77
C ASP A 267 -5.91 12.01 -13.11
N ILE A 268 -5.93 10.94 -12.31
CA ILE A 268 -5.10 9.74 -12.56
C ILE A 268 -5.28 9.14 -13.97
N THR A 269 -6.41 9.43 -14.63
CA THR A 269 -6.72 8.99 -16.00
C THR A 269 -6.47 10.02 -17.09
N SER A 270 -6.17 11.28 -16.77
CA SER A 270 -5.89 12.27 -17.80
C SER A 270 -4.48 12.03 -18.35
N LYS A 271 -4.38 11.58 -19.60
CA LYS A 271 -3.11 11.61 -20.34
C LYS A 271 -2.57 13.06 -20.40
#